data_AF-A0A7R9ZXX0-F1
#
_entry.id   AF-A0A7R9ZXX0-F1
#
_cell.length_a   1.000
_cell.length_b   1.000
_cell.length_c   1.000
_cell.angle_alpha   90.00
_cell.angle_beta   90.00
_cell.angle_gamma   90.00
#
_symmetry.space_group_name_H-M   'P 1'
#
loop_
_entity.id
_entity.type
_entity.pdbx_description
1 polymer ?
#
loop_
_entity_poly.entity_id
_entity_poly.type
_entity_poly.pdbx_seq_one_letter_code
_entity_poly.pdbx_strand_id
1 'polypeptide(L)'
;FINFTTPALASAFQARWHGSALHGPAGCKILNVAPAELQGWCALLGSLRIRKLAQLAKAGHLPVLLVGGRRLDIQEIMAEAGCNACNRTGGGSNFEKACSE
;
A
#
# COMPACT_ATOMS: atom_id res chain seq x y z
N PHE A 1 6.60 -0.51 2.36
CA PHE A 1 6.12 -0.08 1.03
C PHE A 1 5.36 1.23 1.20
N ILE A 2 5.58 2.18 0.30
CA ILE A 2 4.87 3.45 0.26
C ILE A 2 4.42 3.64 -1.19
N ASN A 3 3.13 3.88 -1.41
CA ASN A 3 2.61 4.28 -2.70
C ASN A 3 2.42 5.79 -2.69
N PHE A 4 2.93 6.47 -3.72
CA PHE A 4 2.75 7.91 -3.91
C PHE A 4 1.63 8.15 -4.92
N THR A 5 0.90 9.25 -4.76
CA THR A 5 -0.18 9.64 -5.69
C THR A 5 0.36 10.06 -7.06
N THR A 6 1.62 10.48 -7.13
CA THR A 6 2.29 10.83 -8.39
C THR A 6 3.72 10.31 -8.43
N PRO A 7 4.26 9.98 -9.63
CA PRO A 7 5.66 9.60 -9.80
C PRO A 7 6.64 10.69 -9.34
N ALA A 8 6.29 11.96 -9.52
CA ALA A 8 7.13 13.10 -9.11
C ALA A 8 7.40 13.12 -7.59
N LEU A 9 6.38 12.80 -6.78
CA LEU A 9 6.54 12.69 -5.33
C LEU A 9 7.44 11.51 -4.94
N ALA A 10 7.33 10.37 -5.64
CA ALA A 10 8.20 9.23 -5.42
C ALA A 10 9.67 9.58 -5.73
N SER A 11 9.91 10.23 -6.86
CA SER A 11 11.26 10.69 -7.25
C SER A 11 11.83 11.71 -6.26
N ALA A 12 11.02 12.68 -5.82
CA ALA A 12 11.44 13.66 -4.82
C ALA A 12 11.78 13.00 -3.47
N PHE A 13 10.99 12.00 -3.05
CA PHE A 13 11.27 11.23 -1.84
C PHE A 13 12.57 10.44 -1.99
N GLN A 14 12.77 9.75 -3.11
CA GLN A 14 13.99 9.00 -3.39
C GLN A 14 15.21 9.91 -3.39
N ALA A 15 15.19 11.02 -4.13
CA ALA A 15 16.31 11.97 -4.19
C ALA A 15 16.67 12.53 -2.81
N ARG A 16 15.68 12.75 -1.94
CA ARG A 16 15.89 13.30 -0.60
C ARG A 16 16.43 12.28 0.40
N TRP A 17 15.93 11.05 0.36
CA TRP A 17 16.14 10.08 1.46
C TRP A 17 17.02 8.90 1.08
N HIS A 18 17.15 8.57 -0.19
CA HIS A 18 18.04 7.49 -0.61
C HIS A 18 19.49 7.79 -0.23
N GLY A 19 20.21 6.80 0.29
CA GLY A 19 21.59 6.97 0.76
C GLY A 19 21.71 7.70 2.10
N SER A 20 20.62 8.22 2.65
CA SER A 20 20.64 8.90 3.96
C SER A 20 20.78 7.91 5.11
N ALA A 21 21.54 8.29 6.13
CA ALA A 21 21.69 7.54 7.36
C ALA A 21 20.50 7.78 8.31
N LEU A 22 19.81 6.71 8.69
CA LEU A 22 18.88 6.73 9.82
C LEU A 22 19.60 6.27 11.08
N HIS A 23 19.60 7.14 12.08
CA HIS A 23 20.09 6.82 13.42
C HIS A 23 18.90 6.32 14.25
N GLY A 24 19.01 5.08 14.73
CA GLY A 24 18.00 4.50 15.61
C GLY A 24 18.63 3.70 16.76
N PRO A 25 17.80 3.15 17.64
CA PRO A 25 18.25 2.33 18.78
C PRO A 25 19.11 1.13 18.37
N ALA A 26 18.95 0.67 17.14
CA ALA A 26 19.67 -0.46 16.55
C ALA A 26 20.90 -0.05 15.71
N GLY A 27 21.37 1.20 15.83
CA GLY A 27 22.54 1.73 15.11
C GLY A 27 22.20 2.59 13.89
N CYS A 28 23.23 2.87 13.09
CA CYS A 28 23.14 3.66 11.87
C CYS A 28 22.90 2.74 10.66
N LYS A 29 21.79 2.96 9.93
CA LYS A 29 21.48 2.24 8.68
C LYS A 29 21.32 3.20 7.53
N ILE A 30 21.91 2.86 6.39
CA ILE A 30 21.73 3.61 5.14
C ILE A 30 20.41 3.20 4.49
N LEU A 31 19.59 4.19 4.12
CA LEU A 31 18.32 3.98 3.45
C LEU A 31 18.52 3.58 1.98
N ASN A 32 18.06 2.37 1.64
CA ASN A 32 17.86 1.98 0.26
C ASN A 32 16.41 2.24 -0.15
N VAL A 33 16.20 3.18 -1.09
CA VAL A 33 14.89 3.54 -1.62
C VAL A 33 14.90 3.19 -3.10
N ALA A 34 14.11 2.18 -3.46
CA ALA A 34 14.02 1.65 -4.81
C ALA A 34 12.55 1.41 -5.19
N PRO A 35 12.22 1.42 -6.49
CA PRO A 35 10.91 0.99 -6.95
C PRO A 35 10.60 -0.44 -6.49
N ALA A 36 9.38 -0.67 -6.03
CA ALA A 36 8.89 -2.01 -5.73
C ALA A 36 8.53 -2.76 -7.03
N GLU A 37 8.60 -4.09 -7.02
CA GLU A 37 8.12 -4.91 -8.15
C GLU A 37 6.62 -4.72 -8.39
N LEU A 38 5.86 -4.62 -7.30
CA LEU A 38 4.43 -4.35 -7.34
C LEU A 38 4.17 -2.84 -7.25
N GLN A 39 3.70 -2.26 -8.34
CA GLN A 39 3.42 -0.83 -8.46
C GLN A 39 1.91 -0.55 -8.42
N GLY A 40 1.54 0.54 -7.76
CA GLY A 40 0.16 1.01 -7.72
C GLY A 40 -0.66 0.39 -6.59
N TRP A 41 -1.60 1.18 -6.11
CA TRP A 41 -2.46 0.83 -4.98
C TRP A 41 -3.39 -0.35 -5.29
N CYS A 42 -3.99 -0.37 -6.47
CA CYS A 42 -4.96 -1.39 -6.88
C CYS A 42 -4.30 -2.78 -6.97
N ALA A 43 -3.09 -2.85 -7.55
CA ALA A 43 -2.30 -4.08 -7.60
C ALA A 43 -1.84 -4.52 -6.19
N LEU A 44 -1.45 -3.57 -5.33
CA LEU A 44 -1.11 -3.85 -3.93
C LEU A 44 -2.29 -4.47 -3.19
N LEU A 45 -3.48 -3.88 -3.26
CA LEU A 45 -4.68 -4.42 -2.64
C LEU A 45 -5.04 -5.82 -3.18
N GLY A 46 -4.98 -6.02 -4.50
CA GLY A 46 -5.23 -7.33 -5.11
C GLY A 46 -4.25 -8.42 -4.65
N SER A 47 -2.99 -8.04 -4.37
CA SER A 47 -1.97 -8.96 -3.84
C SER A 47 -2.17 -9.33 -2.37
N LEU A 48 -2.84 -8.45 -1.60
CA LEU A 48 -3.08 -8.65 -0.18
C LEU A 48 -4.20 -9.67 0.01
N ARG A 49 -3.83 -10.94 0.16
CA ARG A 49 -4.78 -12.01 0.47
C ARG A 49 -5.50 -11.70 1.79
N ILE A 50 -6.84 -11.66 1.76
CA ILE A 50 -7.72 -11.36 2.90
C ILE A 50 -7.36 -12.17 4.16
N ARG A 51 -6.97 -13.45 4.01
CA ARG A 51 -6.54 -14.30 5.15
C ARG A 51 -5.26 -13.80 5.84
N LYS A 52 -4.31 -13.21 5.09
CA LYS A 52 -3.10 -12.59 5.67
C LYS A 52 -3.44 -11.27 6.37
N LEU A 53 -4.36 -10.48 5.81
CA LEU A 53 -4.81 -9.23 6.45
C LEU A 53 -5.50 -9.48 7.79
N ALA A 54 -6.31 -10.53 7.90
CA ALA A 54 -6.97 -10.91 9.17
C ALA A 54 -5.96 -11.25 10.28
N GLN A 55 -4.79 -11.82 9.93
CA GLN A 55 -3.71 -12.08 10.89
C GLN A 55 -2.98 -10.79 11.28
N LEU A 56 -2.76 -9.88 10.32
CA LEU A 56 -2.12 -8.58 10.57
C LEU A 56 -2.99 -7.62 11.40
N ALA A 57 -4.32 -7.74 11.30
CA ALA A 57 -5.27 -6.94 12.08
C ALA A 57 -5.08 -7.13 13.59
N LYS A 58 -4.80 -8.37 14.03
CA LYS A 58 -4.51 -8.67 15.45
C LYS A 58 -3.18 -8.08 15.93
N ALA A 59 -2.29 -7.72 15.01
CA ALA A 59 -0.96 -7.22 15.32
C ALA A 59 -0.84 -5.69 15.24
N GLY A 60 -1.91 -4.95 14.90
CA GLY A 60 -1.85 -3.49 14.76
C GLY A 60 -0.96 -3.01 13.59
N HIS A 61 -0.67 -3.88 12.62
CA HIS A 61 0.26 -3.62 11.51
C HIS A 61 -0.44 -3.55 10.16
N LEU A 62 -1.67 -3.04 10.16
CA LEU A 62 -2.47 -2.93 8.94
C LEU A 62 -1.91 -1.83 8.02
N PRO A 63 -1.93 -2.05 6.69
CA PRO A 63 -1.70 -0.99 5.74
C PRO A 63 -2.70 0.15 5.95
N VAL A 64 -2.25 1.35 5.60
CA VAL A 64 -3.01 2.59 5.79
C VAL A 64 -2.97 3.38 4.50
N LEU A 65 -4.10 3.99 4.16
CA LEU A 65 -4.19 4.97 3.07
C LEU A 65 -4.38 6.35 3.67
N LEU A 66 -3.75 7.35 3.06
CA LEU A 66 -3.92 8.75 3.42
C LEU A 66 -4.68 9.45 2.27
N VAL A 67 -5.91 9.87 2.53
CA VAL A 67 -6.78 10.54 1.56
C VAL A 67 -7.19 11.89 2.13
N GLY A 68 -6.82 12.99 1.45
CA GLY A 68 -7.16 14.34 1.91
C GLY A 68 -6.71 14.66 3.35
N GLY A 69 -5.57 14.10 3.78
CA GLY A 69 -5.05 14.26 5.16
C GLY A 69 -5.74 13.37 6.21
N ARG A 70 -6.77 12.62 5.84
CA ARG A 70 -7.40 11.60 6.70
C ARG A 70 -6.68 10.27 6.55
N ARG A 71 -6.57 9.57 7.68
CA ARG A 71 -6.00 8.21 7.76
C ARG A 71 -7.14 7.20 7.67
N LEU A 72 -7.12 6.37 6.64
CA LEU A 72 -8.05 5.26 6.46
C LEU A 72 -7.33 3.94 6.72
N ASP A 73 -7.96 3.08 7.51
CA ASP A 73 -7.49 1.71 7.68
C ASP A 73 -7.98 0.79 6.55
N ILE A 74 -7.45 -0.43 6.49
CA ILE A 74 -7.80 -1.35 5.40
C ILE A 74 -9.28 -1.78 5.41
N GLN A 75 -9.94 -1.78 6.56
CA GLN A 75 -11.37 -2.14 6.63
C GLN A 75 -12.21 -1.03 6.01
N GLU A 76 -11.90 0.23 6.34
CA GLU A 76 -12.53 1.41 5.74
C GLU A 76 -12.29 1.46 4.23
N ILE A 77 -11.06 1.22 3.80
CA ILE A 77 -10.70 1.18 2.36
C ILE A 77 -11.46 0.06 1.64
N MET A 78 -11.53 -1.15 2.22
CA MET A 78 -12.23 -2.26 1.58
C MET A 78 -13.75 -2.03 1.50
N ALA A 79 -14.31 -1.30 2.47
CA ALA A 79 -15.71 -0.88 2.47
C ALA A 79 -15.98 0.21 1.42
N GLU A 80 -15.12 1.24 1.33
CA GLU A 80 -15.23 2.34 0.36
C GLU A 80 -14.97 1.89 -1.08
N ALA A 81 -14.02 0.97 -1.30
CA ALA A 81 -13.70 0.43 -2.62
C ALA A 81 -14.81 -0.49 -3.20
N GLY A 82 -15.95 -0.64 -2.51
CA GLY A 82 -17.11 -1.36 -3.01
C GLY A 82 -16.81 -2.82 -3.36
N CYS A 83 -16.03 -3.53 -2.52
CA CYS A 83 -15.65 -4.91 -2.78
C CYS A 83 -16.84 -5.88 -2.63
N ASN A 84 -17.77 -5.85 -3.59
CA ASN A 84 -18.74 -6.91 -3.88
C ASN A 84 -18.06 -8.16 -4.47
N ALA A 85 -16.75 -8.13 -4.71
CA ALA A 85 -15.99 -9.20 -5.37
C ALA A 85 -15.60 -10.36 -4.43
N CYS A 86 -15.82 -10.27 -3.12
CA CYS A 86 -15.40 -11.34 -2.20
C CYS A 86 -16.35 -12.54 -2.14
N ASN A 87 -17.51 -12.51 -2.81
CA ASN A 87 -18.53 -13.55 -2.64
C ASN A 87 -18.94 -14.35 -3.89
N ARG A 88 -18.26 -14.20 -5.04
CA ARG A 88 -18.51 -15.10 -6.17
C ARG A 88 -17.22 -15.59 -6.83
N THR A 89 -16.96 -16.87 -6.56
CA THR A 89 -16.47 -17.90 -7.48
C THR A 89 -15.11 -17.68 -8.13
N GLY A 90 -14.24 -18.70 -8.00
CA GLY A 90 -12.99 -18.76 -8.76
C GLY A 90 -13.22 -18.47 -10.24
N GLY A 91 -12.38 -17.61 -10.81
CA GLY A 91 -12.48 -17.18 -12.19
C GLY A 91 -11.76 -15.85 -12.36
N GLY A 92 -10.79 -15.81 -13.26
CA GLY A 92 -9.86 -14.70 -13.44
C GLY A 92 -10.48 -13.39 -13.90
N SER A 93 -9.60 -12.37 -13.94
CA SER A 93 -9.71 -11.09 -14.64
C SER A 93 -10.94 -10.22 -14.34
N ASN A 94 -10.73 -9.11 -13.62
CA ASN A 94 -11.25 -7.75 -13.93
C ASN A 94 -11.13 -6.81 -12.71
N PHE A 95 -9.90 -6.52 -12.28
CA PHE A 95 -9.66 -5.47 -11.27
C PHE A 95 -9.42 -4.07 -11.90
N GLU A 96 -9.34 -3.98 -13.24
CA GLU A 96 -8.93 -2.74 -13.93
C GLU A 96 -10.02 -1.67 -14.06
N LYS A 97 -11.29 -1.94 -13.68
CA LYS A 97 -12.38 -0.97 -13.88
C LYS A 97 -12.71 -0.07 -12.69
N ALA A 98 -12.13 -0.29 -11.51
CA ALA A 98 -12.50 0.45 -10.30
C ALA A 98 -11.58 1.63 -9.93
N CYS A 99 -10.51 1.87 -10.70
CA CYS A 99 -9.50 2.88 -10.37
C CYS A 99 -9.42 4.05 -11.38
N SER A 100 -10.48 4.27 -12.16
CA SER A 100 -10.60 5.38 -13.13
C SER A 100 -11.81 6.26 -12.81
N GLU A 101 -11.72 7.06 -11.76
CA GLU A 101 -12.39 8.37 -11.64
C GLU A 101 -11.47 9.33 -10.88
#